data_AF-A0A2G6JM69-F1
#
_entry.id   AF-A0A2G6JM69-F1
#
_cell.length_a   1.000
_cell.length_b   1.000
_cell.length_c   1.000
_cell.angle_alpha   90.00
_cell.angle_beta   90.00
_cell.angle_gamma   90.00
#
_symmetry.space_group_name_H-M   'P 1'
#
loop_
_entity.id
_entity.type
_entity.pdbx_description
1 polymer ?
#
loop_
_entity_poly.entity_id
_entity_poly.type
_entity_poly.pdbx_seq_one_letter_code
_entity_poly.pdbx_strand_id
1 'polypeptide(L)'
;MQMPAKVTALCTLAFILAGCFGSGEKGRLQLSICELLEDNDEWIKPALQARETYGTPLHLTLAMLELPLSNLEKKHIRPRMADWDEYRIRNEQWGASAYEPEYAADFIGWFTQETNKRNKIHWDNTKGHYLALRLGHGAYERFDPAKFPQLEQQAVQVGIRAARWQHELAGCKSIWQSESWLQKIKPW
;
A
#
# COMPACT_ATOMS: atom_id res chain seq x y z
N MET A 1 -8.34 -46.36 -71.79
CA MET A 1 -8.18 -44.89 -71.86
C MET A 1 -8.54 -44.28 -70.51
N GLN A 2 -7.81 -43.23 -70.16
CA GLN A 2 -7.78 -42.44 -68.91
C GLN A 2 -9.17 -42.14 -68.30
N MET A 3 -9.38 -42.00 -66.99
CA MET A 3 -8.73 -41.07 -66.04
C MET A 3 -8.85 -41.51 -64.55
N PRO A 4 -8.05 -40.92 -63.63
CA PRO A 4 -7.75 -41.46 -62.31
C PRO A 4 -8.51 -40.82 -61.13
N ALA A 5 -8.53 -41.58 -60.03
CA ALA A 5 -8.33 -41.19 -58.63
C ALA A 5 -9.01 -39.92 -58.09
N LYS A 6 -9.99 -40.14 -57.19
CA LYS A 6 -10.16 -39.30 -55.99
C LYS A 6 -10.22 -40.20 -54.76
N VAL A 7 -9.06 -40.71 -54.38
CA VAL A 7 -8.82 -41.25 -53.04
C VAL A 7 -7.80 -40.32 -52.40
N THR A 8 -8.30 -39.33 -51.67
CA THR A 8 -7.54 -38.58 -50.67
C THR A 8 -8.38 -38.66 -49.41
N ALA A 9 -8.18 -39.70 -48.61
CA ALA A 9 -7.11 -39.83 -47.62
C ALA A 9 -7.72 -39.55 -46.25
N LEU A 10 -8.25 -40.63 -45.69
CA LEU A 10 -8.29 -40.99 -44.28
C LEU A 10 -7.71 -39.92 -43.33
N CYS A 11 -8.60 -39.33 -42.54
CA CYS A 11 -8.34 -38.32 -41.52
C CYS A 11 -7.68 -38.92 -40.26
N THR A 12 -6.62 -39.69 -40.45
CA THR A 12 -5.84 -40.27 -39.35
C THR A 12 -4.39 -39.87 -39.56
N LEU A 13 -3.91 -38.92 -38.76
CA LEU A 13 -2.86 -39.17 -37.75
C LEU A 13 -2.22 -37.83 -37.34
N ALA A 14 -2.15 -37.64 -36.03
CA ALA A 14 -1.21 -36.76 -35.34
C ALA A 14 -1.54 -35.25 -35.41
N PHE A 15 -1.37 -34.44 -34.36
CA PHE A 15 -0.51 -34.59 -33.21
C PHE A 15 -1.24 -33.96 -32.02
N ILE A 16 -1.10 -34.61 -30.88
CA ILE A 16 -1.50 -34.17 -29.56
C ILE A 16 -0.94 -32.76 -29.31
N LEU A 17 -1.77 -31.74 -29.49
CA LEU A 17 -1.59 -30.48 -28.77
C LEU A 17 -2.15 -30.66 -27.35
N ALA A 18 -1.57 -31.60 -26.61
CA ALA A 18 -1.44 -31.41 -25.18
C ALA A 18 -0.35 -30.35 -25.02
N GLY A 19 -0.71 -29.10 -25.36
CA GLY A 19 0.00 -27.98 -24.81
C GLY A 19 -0.09 -28.18 -23.31
N CYS A 20 1.06 -28.32 -22.65
CA CYS A 20 1.12 -28.14 -21.21
C CYS A 20 0.35 -26.85 -20.94
N PHE A 21 -0.83 -26.98 -20.34
CA PHE A 21 -1.46 -25.89 -19.64
C PHE A 21 -0.47 -25.58 -18.52
N GLY A 22 0.54 -24.78 -18.85
CA GLY A 22 1.37 -24.10 -17.90
C GLY A 22 0.41 -23.17 -17.18
N SER A 23 -0.30 -23.73 -16.20
CA SER A 23 -0.92 -22.98 -15.12
C SER A 23 0.23 -22.41 -14.31
N GLY A 24 0.96 -21.49 -14.92
CA GLY A 24 1.72 -20.48 -14.22
C GLY A 24 0.68 -19.59 -13.59
N GLU A 25 0.12 -20.06 -12.48
CA GLU A 25 -0.26 -19.18 -11.40
C GLU A 25 1.02 -18.41 -11.09
N LYS A 26 1.21 -17.28 -11.78
CA LYS A 26 2.23 -16.31 -11.43
C LYS A 26 1.83 -15.88 -10.03
N GLY A 27 2.41 -16.56 -9.04
CA GLY A 27 2.52 -16.07 -7.68
C GLY A 27 2.94 -14.62 -7.83
N ARG A 28 1.99 -13.73 -7.56
CA ARG A 28 2.18 -12.29 -7.59
C ARG A 28 3.39 -12.06 -6.69
N LEU A 29 4.54 -11.68 -7.24
CA LEU A 29 5.79 -11.51 -6.51
C LEU A 29 5.49 -10.58 -5.32
N GLN A 30 5.28 -11.19 -4.16
CA GLN A 30 4.92 -10.49 -2.95
C GLN A 30 6.26 -10.05 -2.36
N LEU A 31 6.78 -8.90 -2.82
CA LEU A 31 8.00 -8.35 -2.25
C LEU A 31 7.86 -8.26 -0.72
N SER A 32 8.92 -8.69 -0.03
CA SER A 32 9.09 -8.46 1.40
C SER A 32 9.15 -6.95 1.64
N ILE A 33 8.61 -6.47 2.76
CA ILE A 33 8.79 -5.06 3.12
C ILE A 33 10.27 -4.69 3.27
N CYS A 34 11.13 -5.62 3.68
CA CYS A 34 12.56 -5.33 3.81
C CYS A 34 13.20 -5.03 2.45
N GLU A 35 12.88 -5.84 1.43
CA GLU A 35 13.34 -5.62 0.04
C GLU A 35 12.80 -4.29 -0.50
N LEU A 36 11.52 -3.99 -0.22
CA LEU A 36 10.93 -2.74 -0.65
C LEU A 36 11.61 -1.53 0.00
N LEU A 37 11.95 -1.62 1.29
CA LEU A 37 12.58 -0.55 2.03
C LEU A 37 14.06 -0.35 1.68
N GLU A 38 14.76 -1.38 1.19
CA GLU A 38 16.13 -1.24 0.68
C GLU A 38 16.19 -0.27 -0.52
N ASP A 39 15.17 -0.30 -1.38
CA ASP A 39 15.06 0.59 -2.54
C ASP A 39 14.37 1.94 -2.24
N ASN A 40 13.85 2.13 -1.02
CA ASN A 40 12.98 3.25 -0.64
C ASN A 40 13.37 3.81 0.74
N ASP A 41 14.65 4.04 0.98
CA ASP A 41 15.20 4.52 2.26
C ASP A 41 14.65 5.90 2.70
N GLU A 42 14.33 6.76 1.73
CA GLU A 42 13.73 8.10 1.92
C GLU A 42 12.40 8.05 2.68
N TRP A 43 11.71 6.90 2.70
CA TRP A 43 10.41 6.69 3.36
C TRP A 43 10.55 6.27 4.82
N ILE A 44 11.64 5.59 5.16
CA ILE A 44 11.83 4.98 6.48
C ILE A 44 11.91 6.08 7.54
N LYS A 45 12.75 7.09 7.30
CA LYS A 45 12.99 8.16 8.27
C LYS A 45 11.70 8.97 8.58
N PRO A 46 10.96 9.47 7.58
CA PRO A 46 9.67 10.11 7.80
C PRO A 46 8.64 9.21 8.50
N ALA A 47 8.55 7.94 8.12
CA ALA A 47 7.58 7.03 8.73
C ALA A 47 7.90 6.72 10.21
N LEU A 48 9.19 6.64 10.55
CA LEU A 48 9.65 6.55 11.94
C LEU A 48 9.36 7.84 12.70
N GLN A 49 9.60 9.01 12.10
CA GLN A 49 9.26 10.30 12.72
C GLN A 49 7.76 10.40 13.01
N ALA A 50 6.91 9.99 12.06
CA ALA A 50 5.46 9.96 12.24
C ALA A 50 5.04 9.03 13.39
N ARG A 51 5.73 7.90 13.58
CA ARG A 51 5.52 7.01 14.72
C ARG A 51 5.83 7.69 16.04
N GLU A 52 6.96 8.38 16.15
CA GLU A 52 7.35 9.07 17.39
C GLU A 52 6.44 10.28 17.68
N THR A 53 6.08 11.05 16.66
CA THR A 53 5.23 12.24 16.82
C THR A 53 3.77 11.87 17.15
N TYR A 54 3.20 10.89 16.46
CA TYR A 54 1.76 10.63 16.49
C TYR A 54 1.36 9.34 17.20
N GLY A 55 2.30 8.42 17.44
CA GLY A 55 2.05 7.07 17.97
C GLY A 55 1.61 6.07 16.89
N THR A 56 1.61 6.47 15.62
CA THR A 56 1.15 5.65 14.51
C THR A 56 2.16 4.52 14.21
N PRO A 57 1.76 3.23 14.25
CA PRO A 57 2.70 2.14 13.98
C PRO A 57 3.32 2.21 12.58
N LEU A 58 4.61 1.86 12.48
CA LEU A 58 5.38 1.95 11.24
C LEU A 58 4.72 1.20 10.06
N HIS A 59 4.25 -0.02 10.30
CA HIS A 59 3.57 -0.82 9.28
C HIS A 59 2.29 -0.16 8.76
N LEU A 60 1.56 0.54 9.63
CA LEU A 60 0.33 1.24 9.25
C LEU A 60 0.65 2.42 8.34
N THR A 61 1.67 3.24 8.69
CA THR A 61 2.12 4.34 7.84
C THR A 61 2.55 3.82 6.47
N LEU A 62 3.45 2.84 6.44
CA LEU A 62 3.97 2.26 5.20
C LEU A 62 2.87 1.65 4.34
N ALA A 63 1.90 0.95 4.93
CA ALA A 63 0.81 0.29 4.19
C ALA A 63 -0.19 1.27 3.58
N MET A 64 -0.34 2.45 4.17
CA MET A 64 -1.26 3.50 3.68
C MET A 64 -0.63 4.40 2.61
N LEU A 65 0.70 4.45 2.53
CA LEU A 65 1.39 5.14 1.45
C LEU A 65 1.09 4.46 0.10
N GLU A 66 0.87 5.28 -0.93
CA GLU A 66 0.75 4.80 -2.29
C GLU A 66 2.15 4.45 -2.80
N LEU A 67 2.60 3.23 -2.43
CA LEU A 67 3.89 2.75 -2.84
C LEU A 67 3.93 2.56 -4.34
N PRO A 68 4.98 3.06 -4.99
CA PRO A 68 4.72 3.48 -6.33
C PRO A 68 5.14 2.41 -7.34
N LEU A 69 4.17 1.56 -7.71
CA LEU A 69 4.36 0.40 -8.61
C LEU A 69 4.47 0.76 -10.12
N SER A 70 4.51 2.03 -10.50
CA SER A 70 4.89 2.44 -11.87
C SER A 70 5.31 3.92 -11.97
N ASN A 71 6.00 4.22 -13.06
CA ASN A 71 6.77 5.41 -13.42
C ASN A 71 5.93 6.56 -14.01
N LEU A 72 4.70 6.77 -13.54
CA LEU A 72 3.84 7.89 -13.96
C LEU A 72 3.44 8.72 -12.73
N GLU A 73 3.93 9.97 -12.67
CA GLU A 73 3.62 11.04 -11.69
C GLU A 73 3.11 10.58 -10.31
N LYS A 74 4.04 10.22 -9.43
CA LYS A 74 3.76 9.64 -8.11
C LYS A 74 3.40 10.74 -7.10
N LYS A 75 2.11 11.04 -6.92
CA LYS A 75 1.66 11.50 -5.59
C LYS A 75 1.82 10.32 -4.63
N HIS A 76 2.50 10.52 -3.52
CA HIS A 76 2.73 9.44 -2.56
C HIS A 76 1.53 9.15 -1.68
N ILE A 77 0.62 10.12 -1.59
CA ILE A 77 -0.69 9.99 -0.97
C ILE A 77 -1.73 10.78 -1.79
N ARG A 78 -2.98 10.35 -1.71
CA ARG A 78 -4.12 11.07 -2.29
C ARG A 78 -5.18 11.34 -1.22
N PRO A 79 -4.91 12.27 -0.29
CA PRO A 79 -5.89 12.67 0.71
C PRO A 79 -7.04 13.44 0.08
N ARG A 80 -8.16 13.52 0.79
CA ARG A 80 -9.19 14.51 0.43
C ARG A 80 -8.63 15.90 0.70
N MET A 81 -8.95 16.86 -0.17
CA MET A 81 -8.46 18.23 -0.01
C MET A 81 -8.79 18.83 1.36
N ALA A 82 -10.00 18.58 1.87
CA ALA A 82 -10.39 19.05 3.20
C ALA A 82 -9.49 18.50 4.33
N ASP A 83 -9.08 17.23 4.25
CA ASP A 83 -8.19 16.64 5.25
C ASP A 83 -6.76 17.17 5.12
N TRP A 84 -6.31 17.36 3.87
CA TRP A 84 -4.99 17.91 3.57
C TRP A 84 -4.84 19.36 4.03
N ASP A 85 -5.87 20.18 3.80
CA ASP A 85 -5.86 21.58 4.23
C ASP A 85 -5.97 21.69 5.76
N GLU A 86 -6.79 20.87 6.42
CA GLU A 86 -6.83 20.81 7.89
C GLU A 86 -5.45 20.46 8.45
N TYR A 87 -4.77 19.47 7.89
CA TYR A 87 -3.42 19.08 8.27
C TYR A 87 -2.42 20.23 8.13
N ARG A 88 -2.40 20.90 6.96
CA ARG A 88 -1.46 22.01 6.69
C ARG A 88 -1.66 23.17 7.64
N ILE A 89 -2.92 23.49 7.95
CA ILE A 89 -3.27 24.56 8.88
C ILE A 89 -2.85 24.19 10.30
N ARG A 90 -3.20 22.98 10.77
CA ARG A 90 -2.95 22.58 12.16
C ARG A 90 -1.48 22.35 12.50
N ASN A 91 -0.68 21.96 11.51
CA ASN A 91 0.74 21.71 11.69
C ASN A 91 1.61 22.86 11.16
N GLU A 92 1.00 23.99 10.75
CA GLU A 92 1.67 25.17 10.19
C GLU A 92 2.53 24.87 8.94
N GLN A 93 2.19 23.80 8.21
CA GLN A 93 2.94 23.34 7.04
C GLN A 93 2.35 23.88 5.73
N TRP A 94 2.39 25.20 5.56
CA TRP A 94 1.82 25.86 4.37
C TRP A 94 2.47 25.42 3.05
N GLY A 95 3.74 25.03 3.08
CA GLY A 95 4.49 24.54 1.92
C GLY A 95 4.41 23.02 1.69
N ALA A 96 3.66 22.27 2.50
CA ALA A 96 3.64 20.81 2.40
C ALA A 96 3.17 20.33 1.02
N SER A 97 3.85 19.29 0.54
CA SER A 97 3.59 18.65 -0.75
C SER A 97 3.34 17.15 -0.58
N ALA A 98 2.22 16.66 -1.12
CA ALA A 98 1.90 15.22 -1.15
C ALA A 98 2.84 14.40 -2.07
N TYR A 99 3.77 15.07 -2.75
CA TYR A 99 4.82 14.49 -3.58
C TYR A 99 6.16 14.37 -2.85
N GLU A 100 6.23 14.78 -1.59
CA GLU A 100 7.45 14.63 -0.78
C GLU A 100 7.22 13.56 0.30
N PRO A 101 8.14 12.59 0.45
CA PRO A 101 8.00 11.51 1.42
C PRO A 101 7.80 11.98 2.86
N GLU A 102 8.45 13.08 3.23
CA GLU A 102 8.35 13.70 4.54
C GLU A 102 6.91 14.07 4.89
N TYR A 103 6.29 14.93 4.08
CA TYR A 103 4.92 15.37 4.31
C TYR A 103 3.88 14.27 4.09
N ALA A 104 4.16 13.33 3.19
CA ALA A 104 3.27 12.20 2.96
C ALA A 104 3.18 11.30 4.20
N ALA A 105 4.32 10.93 4.80
CA ALA A 105 4.34 10.10 5.99
C ALA A 105 3.84 10.85 7.24
N ASP A 106 4.20 12.13 7.39
CA ASP A 106 3.74 12.97 8.50
C ASP A 106 2.22 13.14 8.46
N PHE A 107 1.65 13.42 7.28
CA PHE A 107 0.20 13.47 7.11
C PHE A 107 -0.51 12.16 7.46
N ILE A 108 0.04 11.00 7.05
CA ILE A 108 -0.56 9.71 7.40
C ILE A 108 -0.51 9.48 8.92
N GLY A 109 0.60 9.84 9.57
CA GLY A 109 0.72 9.83 11.02
C GLY A 109 -0.35 10.69 11.70
N TRP A 110 -0.42 11.97 11.34
CA TRP A 110 -1.41 12.91 11.86
C TRP A 110 -2.85 12.42 11.62
N PHE A 111 -3.17 12.02 10.39
CA PHE A 111 -4.52 11.63 9.99
C PHE A 111 -4.98 10.37 10.72
N THR A 112 -4.09 9.38 10.88
CA THR A 112 -4.44 8.15 11.60
C THR A 112 -4.58 8.35 13.09
N GLN A 113 -3.81 9.27 13.69
CA GLN A 113 -4.05 9.72 15.05
C GLN A 113 -5.41 10.40 15.20
N GLU A 114 -5.78 11.29 14.29
CA GLU A 114 -7.11 11.91 14.31
C GLU A 114 -8.21 10.86 14.11
N THR A 115 -7.98 9.87 13.25
CA THR A 115 -8.91 8.75 13.04
C THR A 115 -9.08 7.91 14.32
N ASN A 116 -7.97 7.59 15.00
CA ASN A 116 -8.01 6.87 16.28
C ASN A 116 -8.80 7.65 17.34
N LYS A 117 -8.55 8.97 17.44
CA LYS A 117 -9.23 9.85 18.39
C LYS A 117 -10.73 10.01 18.09
N ARG A 118 -11.09 10.27 16.83
CA ARG A 118 -12.45 10.64 16.39
C ARG A 118 -13.34 9.42 16.17
N ASN A 119 -12.86 8.41 15.43
CA ASN A 119 -13.63 7.22 15.06
C ASN A 119 -13.38 6.02 15.98
N LYS A 120 -12.47 6.13 16.97
CA LYS A 120 -12.11 5.03 17.89
C LYS A 120 -11.58 3.78 17.17
N ILE A 121 -10.99 3.97 15.99
CA ILE A 121 -10.36 2.90 15.24
C ILE A 121 -8.98 2.62 15.85
N HIS A 122 -8.79 1.42 16.37
CA HIS A 122 -7.50 0.98 16.92
C HIS A 122 -6.47 0.81 15.80
N TRP A 123 -5.19 0.97 16.13
CA TRP A 123 -4.10 1.01 15.16
C TRP A 123 -3.91 -0.27 14.35
N ASP A 124 -4.30 -1.43 14.90
CA ASP A 124 -4.29 -2.72 14.18
C ASP A 124 -5.36 -2.80 13.08
N ASN A 125 -6.38 -1.96 13.13
CA ASN A 125 -7.43 -1.89 12.13
C ASN A 125 -7.03 -0.95 10.98
N THR A 126 -5.97 -1.32 10.25
CA THR A 126 -5.49 -0.54 9.10
C THR A 126 -6.55 -0.42 8.00
N LYS A 127 -7.43 -1.42 7.83
CA LYS A 127 -8.60 -1.34 6.94
C LYS A 127 -9.47 -0.13 7.27
N GLY A 128 -9.80 0.04 8.56
CA GLY A 128 -10.59 1.17 9.04
C GLY A 128 -9.91 2.51 8.79
N HIS A 129 -8.61 2.61 9.10
CA HIS A 129 -7.83 3.82 8.81
C HIS A 129 -7.78 4.16 7.31
N TYR A 130 -7.64 3.15 6.45
CA TYR A 130 -7.68 3.34 5.00
C TYR A 130 -9.05 3.84 4.51
N LEU A 131 -10.15 3.23 4.97
CA LEU A 131 -11.48 3.69 4.63
C LEU A 131 -11.73 5.12 5.11
N ALA A 132 -11.32 5.45 6.32
CA ALA A 132 -11.40 6.81 6.86
C ALA A 132 -10.59 7.80 6.01
N LEU A 133 -9.41 7.44 5.53
CA LEU A 133 -8.61 8.30 4.64
C LEU A 133 -9.31 8.56 3.30
N ARG A 134 -9.98 7.54 2.73
CA ARG A 134 -10.65 7.66 1.43
C ARG A 134 -11.98 8.41 1.51
N LEU A 135 -12.71 8.26 2.61
CA LEU A 135 -14.07 8.78 2.78
C LEU A 135 -14.12 10.05 3.63
N GLY A 136 -13.18 10.19 4.57
CA GLY A 136 -13.24 11.09 5.71
C GLY A 136 -13.84 10.44 6.95
N HIS A 137 -13.48 10.97 8.13
CA HIS A 137 -13.97 10.48 9.44
C HIS A 137 -15.49 10.41 9.52
N GLY A 138 -16.21 11.42 9.01
CA GLY A 138 -17.67 11.47 9.10
C GLY A 138 -18.40 10.53 8.13
N ALA A 139 -17.85 10.29 6.94
CA ALA A 139 -18.48 9.40 5.96
C ALA A 139 -18.14 7.92 6.22
N TYR A 140 -16.99 7.65 6.85
CA TYR A 140 -16.62 6.32 7.34
C TYR A 140 -17.70 5.72 8.25
N GLU A 141 -18.26 6.49 9.18
CA GLU A 141 -19.32 6.02 10.10
C GLU A 141 -20.62 5.59 9.38
N ARG A 142 -20.82 6.06 8.15
CA ARG A 142 -21.99 5.71 7.31
C ARG A 142 -21.61 4.81 6.14
N PHE A 143 -20.40 4.26 6.15
CA PHE A 143 -19.90 3.44 5.06
C PHE A 143 -20.73 2.17 4.92
N ASP A 144 -21.14 1.88 3.69
CA ASP A 144 -21.88 0.68 3.32
C ASP A 144 -21.06 -0.13 2.32
N PRO A 145 -20.43 -1.25 2.75
CA PRO A 145 -19.58 -2.05 1.87
C PRO A 145 -20.34 -2.67 0.69
N ALA A 146 -21.66 -2.87 0.81
CA ALA A 146 -22.47 -3.42 -0.28
C ALA A 146 -22.62 -2.43 -1.44
N LYS A 147 -22.57 -1.11 -1.16
CA LYS A 147 -22.61 -0.06 -2.18
C LYS A 147 -21.26 0.20 -2.82
N PHE A 148 -20.17 -0.10 -2.12
CA PHE A 148 -18.80 0.21 -2.55
C PHE A 148 -17.87 -1.03 -2.43
N PRO A 149 -18.18 -2.15 -3.10
CA PRO A 149 -17.45 -3.40 -2.92
C PRO A 149 -15.97 -3.29 -3.35
N GLN A 150 -15.65 -2.46 -4.35
CA GLN A 150 -14.24 -2.28 -4.77
C GLN A 150 -13.42 -1.55 -3.71
N LEU A 151 -13.98 -0.52 -3.06
CA LEU A 151 -13.28 0.22 -2.01
C LEU A 151 -13.08 -0.65 -0.76
N GLU A 152 -14.10 -1.42 -0.40
CA GLU A 152 -14.00 -2.41 0.68
C GLU A 152 -12.90 -3.44 0.40
N GLN A 153 -12.85 -3.98 -0.83
CA GLN A 153 -11.82 -4.93 -1.23
C GLN A 153 -10.42 -4.31 -1.14
N GLN A 154 -10.23 -3.08 -1.60
CA GLN A 154 -8.96 -2.36 -1.49
C GLN A 154 -8.53 -2.20 -0.02
N ALA A 155 -9.47 -1.77 0.85
CA ALA A 155 -9.20 -1.61 2.27
C ALA A 155 -8.78 -2.93 2.94
N VAL A 156 -9.44 -4.04 2.57
CA VAL A 156 -9.06 -5.39 3.03
C VAL A 156 -7.65 -5.76 2.58
N GLN A 157 -7.29 -5.50 1.32
CA GLN A 157 -5.94 -5.79 0.83
C GLN A 157 -4.86 -4.97 1.54
N VAL A 158 -5.15 -3.71 1.87
CA VAL A 158 -4.26 -2.85 2.67
C VAL A 158 -4.11 -3.41 4.08
N GLY A 159 -5.20 -3.83 4.72
CA GLY A 159 -5.16 -4.45 6.05
C GLY A 159 -4.32 -5.73 6.09
N ILE A 160 -4.52 -6.64 5.13
CA ILE A 160 -3.72 -7.88 5.02
C ILE A 160 -2.23 -7.57 4.85
N ARG A 161 -1.91 -6.59 4.00
CA ARG A 161 -0.52 -6.17 3.77
C ARG A 161 0.11 -5.58 5.03
N ALA A 162 -0.62 -4.71 5.74
CA ALA A 162 -0.15 -4.07 6.96
C ALA A 162 0.14 -5.09 8.07
N ALA A 163 -0.77 -6.05 8.28
CA ALA A 163 -0.58 -7.12 9.26
C ALA A 163 0.64 -7.99 8.93
N ARG A 164 0.84 -8.32 7.65
CA ARG A 164 2.05 -9.04 7.21
C ARG A 164 3.32 -8.23 7.50
N TRP A 165 3.34 -6.95 7.10
CA TRP A 165 4.49 -6.08 7.31
C TRP A 165 4.81 -5.83 8.77
N GLN A 166 3.80 -5.79 9.65
CA GLN A 166 4.02 -5.72 11.09
C GLN A 166 4.97 -6.82 11.58
N HIS A 167 4.80 -8.05 11.07
CA HIS A 167 5.68 -9.17 11.41
C HIS A 167 7.04 -9.09 10.70
N GLU A 168 7.06 -8.75 9.41
CA GLU A 168 8.30 -8.70 8.62
C GLU A 168 9.27 -7.61 9.09
N LEU A 169 8.76 -6.44 9.51
CA LEU A 169 9.58 -5.30 9.94
C LEU A 169 10.49 -5.65 11.13
N ALA A 170 10.14 -6.62 11.97
CA ALA A 170 10.98 -7.07 13.06
C ALA A 170 12.34 -7.65 12.58
N GLY A 171 12.39 -8.15 11.34
CA GLY A 171 13.59 -8.75 10.73
C GLY A 171 14.39 -7.82 9.81
N CYS A 172 13.91 -6.60 9.54
CA CYS A 172 14.56 -5.73 8.54
C CYS A 172 15.79 -5.01 9.12
N LYS A 173 16.99 -5.31 8.61
CA LYS A 173 18.25 -4.65 9.01
C LYS A 173 18.28 -3.15 8.73
N SER A 174 17.67 -2.70 7.62
CA SER A 174 17.65 -1.29 7.18
C SER A 174 16.98 -0.35 8.18
N ILE A 175 15.96 -0.84 8.90
CA ILE A 175 15.31 -0.08 9.98
C ILE A 175 16.33 0.27 11.06
N TRP A 176 17.13 -0.70 11.53
CA TRP A 176 18.13 -0.51 12.59
C TRP A 176 19.25 0.47 12.23
N GLN A 177 19.69 0.51 10.96
CA GLN A 177 20.67 1.50 10.51
C GLN A 177 20.10 2.92 10.58
N SER A 178 18.80 3.06 10.34
CA SER A 178 18.10 4.32 10.49
C SER A 178 17.83 4.64 11.98
N GLU A 179 17.60 3.66 12.86
CA GLU A 179 17.46 3.98 14.30
C GLU A 179 18.74 4.58 14.93
N SER A 180 19.91 4.41 14.29
CA SER A 180 21.16 5.11 14.64
C SER A 180 21.07 6.64 14.46
N TRP A 181 20.21 7.14 13.55
CA TRP A 181 19.92 8.59 13.46
C TRP A 181 18.93 9.06 14.54
N LEU A 182 17.97 8.23 14.97
CA LEU A 182 17.02 8.57 16.03
C LEU A 182 17.72 8.89 17.37
N GLN A 183 18.83 8.20 17.67
CA GLN A 183 19.63 8.52 18.87
C GLN A 183 20.32 9.89 18.79
N LYS A 184 20.57 10.42 17.59
CA LYS A 184 21.21 11.73 17.38
C LYS A 184 20.24 12.91 17.45
N ILE A 185 18.92 12.65 17.45
CA ILE A 185 17.87 13.67 17.60
C ILE A 185 17.19 13.57 18.98
N LYS A 186 17.92 13.07 19.99
CA LYS A 186 17.64 13.47 21.38
C LYS A 186 18.47 14.71 21.73
N PRO A 187 18.04 15.93 21.36
CA PRO A 187 18.37 17.05 22.22
C PRO A 187 17.43 16.88 23.42
N TRP A 188 17.99 16.43 24.55
CA TRP A 188 17.32 16.35 25.88
C TRP A 188 16.17 15.33 26.01
#